data_AF-A0A1I7SJQ5-F1
#
_entry.id   AF-A0A1I7SJQ5-F1
#
_cell.length_a   1.000
_cell.length_b   1.000
_cell.length_c   1.000
_cell.angle_alpha   90.00
_cell.angle_beta   90.00
_cell.angle_gamma   90.00
#
_symmetry.space_group_name_H-M   'P 1'
#
loop_
_entity.id
_entity.type
_entity.pdbx_description
1 polymer ?
#
loop_
_entity_poly.entity_id
_entity_poly.type
_entity_poly.pdbx_seq_one_letter_code
_entity_poly.pdbx_strand_id
1 'polypeptide(L)'
;MVAKECQCAWETFVAHWNDQLKQVVDLIWPVIMNMLLTLFGWCIIYEMRSDQTEMTALFQNSGSVLYDGVLNGMLCLASVAVLSFIMVLLAVFRMKKFIQFWLTASCLMITFGVSFSFIYSTIEKSGIQYPYFLAAVITVIYGTGGYFVS
;
A
#
# COMPACT_ATOMS: atom_id res chain seq x y z
N MET A 1 -18.84 50.00 -15.72
CA MET A 1 -17.69 49.46 -14.97
C MET A 1 -18.07 48.22 -14.17
N VAL A 2 -19.14 48.25 -13.38
CA VAL A 2 -19.64 47.12 -12.56
C VAL A 2 -19.81 45.78 -13.31
N ALA A 3 -20.30 45.78 -14.55
CA ALA A 3 -20.47 44.54 -15.31
C ALA A 3 -19.15 43.82 -15.65
N LYS A 4 -18.04 44.55 -15.85
CA LYS A 4 -16.72 43.96 -16.13
C LYS A 4 -16.08 43.35 -14.88
N GLU A 5 -16.31 43.95 -13.72
CA GLU A 5 -15.82 43.41 -12.44
C GLU A 5 -16.53 42.12 -12.07
N CYS A 6 -17.85 42.04 -12.30
CA CYS A 6 -18.63 40.83 -12.05
C CYS A 6 -18.23 39.67 -13.00
N GLN A 7 -17.94 39.97 -14.26
CA GLN A 7 -17.48 38.99 -15.23
C GLN A 7 -16.06 38.47 -14.89
N CYS A 8 -15.16 39.36 -14.44
CA CYS A 8 -13.84 38.98 -13.97
C CYS A 8 -13.90 38.11 -12.69
N ALA A 9 -14.81 38.43 -11.77
CA ALA A 9 -15.01 37.64 -10.54
C ALA A 9 -15.55 36.23 -10.86
N TRP A 10 -16.45 36.11 -11.83
CA TRP A 10 -16.99 34.83 -12.27
C TRP A 10 -15.93 33.95 -12.93
N GLU A 11 -15.09 34.50 -13.82
CA GLU A 11 -14.00 33.75 -14.46
C GLU A 11 -12.96 33.27 -13.44
N THR A 12 -12.63 34.11 -12.45
CA THR A 12 -11.71 33.71 -11.36
C THR A 12 -12.30 32.60 -10.49
N PHE A 13 -13.61 32.66 -10.20
CA PHE A 13 -14.32 31.63 -9.45
C PHE A 13 -14.36 30.30 -10.21
N VAL A 14 -14.70 30.34 -11.50
CA VAL A 14 -14.72 29.14 -12.36
C VAL A 14 -13.32 28.53 -12.48
N ALA A 15 -12.28 29.36 -12.68
CA ALA A 15 -10.90 28.88 -12.74
C ALA A 15 -10.47 28.20 -11.43
N HIS A 16 -10.78 28.81 -10.27
CA HIS A 16 -10.50 28.22 -8.96
C HIS A 16 -11.19 26.86 -8.78
N TRP A 17 -12.47 26.75 -9.13
CA TRP A 17 -13.20 25.48 -9.05
C TRP A 17 -12.66 24.42 -10.00
N ASN A 18 -12.23 24.81 -11.19
CA ASN A 18 -11.64 23.89 -12.16
C ASN A 18 -10.30 23.34 -11.65
N ASP A 19 -9.48 24.18 -11.02
CA ASP A 19 -8.22 23.76 -10.39
C ASP A 19 -8.47 22.81 -9.20
N GLN A 20 -9.48 23.08 -8.37
CA GLN A 20 -9.87 22.19 -7.28
C GLN A 20 -10.35 20.83 -7.82
N LEU A 21 -11.20 20.83 -8.84
CA LEU A 21 -11.67 19.58 -9.48
C LEU A 21 -10.53 18.80 -10.10
N LYS A 22 -9.57 19.48 -10.75
CA LYS A 22 -8.38 18.83 -11.31
C LYS A 22 -7.53 18.18 -10.22
N GLN A 23 -7.29 18.86 -9.11
CA GLN A 23 -6.55 18.27 -7.97
C GLN A 23 -7.27 17.05 -7.40
N VAL A 24 -8.60 17.11 -7.30
CA VAL A 24 -9.42 15.98 -6.83
C VAL A 24 -9.32 14.80 -7.81
N VAL A 25 -9.39 15.05 -9.12
CA VAL A 25 -9.25 13.99 -10.15
C VAL A 25 -7.85 13.37 -10.12
N ASP A 26 -6.81 14.20 -10.03
CA ASP A 26 -5.42 13.74 -9.97
C ASP A 26 -5.16 12.89 -8.71
N LEU A 27 -5.88 13.15 -7.62
CA LEU A 27 -5.81 12.35 -6.39
C LEU A 27 -6.68 11.08 -6.45
N ILE A 28 -7.89 11.18 -7.01
CA ILE A 28 -8.84 10.05 -7.08
C ILE A 28 -8.34 8.97 -8.04
N TRP A 29 -7.74 9.37 -9.18
CA TRP A 29 -7.28 8.44 -10.20
C TRP A 29 -6.31 7.34 -9.68
N PRO A 30 -5.21 7.67 -8.98
CA PRO A 30 -4.31 6.65 -8.43
C PRO A 30 -4.97 5.80 -7.35
N VAL A 31 -5.89 6.37 -6.56
CA VAL A 31 -6.64 5.62 -5.54
C VAL A 31 -7.56 4.58 -6.18
N ILE A 32 -8.31 4.96 -7.22
CA ILE A 32 -9.17 4.04 -7.98
C ILE A 32 -8.33 2.92 -8.58
N MET A 33 -7.20 3.25 -9.22
CA MET A 33 -6.32 2.24 -9.81
C MET A 33 -5.77 1.27 -8.76
N ASN A 34 -5.39 1.76 -7.58
CA ASN A 34 -4.94 0.91 -6.49
C ASN A 34 -6.06 -0.02 -5.97
N MET A 35 -7.28 0.50 -5.80
CA MET A 35 -8.44 -0.31 -5.40
C MET A 35 -8.79 -1.37 -6.44
N LEU A 36 -8.76 -1.02 -7.73
CA LEU A 36 -9.03 -1.98 -8.81
C LEU A 36 -7.95 -3.06 -8.88
N LEU A 37 -6.68 -2.69 -8.74
CA LEU A 37 -5.56 -3.64 -8.80
C LEU A 37 -5.57 -4.61 -7.62
N THR A 38 -5.85 -4.11 -6.41
CA THR A 38 -6.00 -4.95 -5.21
C THR A 38 -7.22 -5.88 -5.32
N LEU A 39 -8.35 -5.42 -5.86
CA LEU A 39 -9.53 -6.26 -6.13
C LEU A 39 -9.25 -7.34 -7.17
N PHE A 40 -8.57 -6.99 -8.27
CA PHE A 40 -8.20 -7.93 -9.32
C PHE A 40 -7.28 -9.03 -8.77
N GLY A 41 -6.25 -8.64 -8.01
CA GLY A 41 -5.36 -9.58 -7.32
C GLY A 41 -6.12 -10.49 -6.37
N TRP A 42 -7.01 -9.93 -5.55
CA TRP A 42 -7.82 -10.69 -4.61
C TRP A 42 -8.71 -11.74 -5.29
N CYS A 43 -9.42 -11.35 -6.35
CA CYS A 43 -10.36 -12.24 -7.03
C CYS A 43 -9.66 -13.34 -7.84
N ILE A 44 -8.62 -12.99 -8.61
CA ILE A 44 -8.00 -13.90 -9.57
C ILE A 44 -6.87 -14.72 -8.93
N ILE A 45 -6.01 -14.07 -8.14
CA ILE A 45 -4.83 -14.72 -7.56
C ILE A 45 -5.15 -15.33 -6.21
N TYR A 46 -5.93 -14.66 -5.37
CA TYR A 46 -6.26 -15.21 -4.05
C TYR A 46 -7.59 -15.96 -4.01
N GLU A 47 -8.33 -16.08 -5.13
CA GLU A 47 -9.59 -16.84 -5.22
C GLU A 47 -10.64 -16.44 -4.16
N MET A 48 -10.57 -15.19 -3.67
CA MET A 48 -11.34 -14.72 -2.53
C MET A 48 -11.16 -15.53 -1.23
N ARG A 49 -10.14 -16.38 -1.17
CA ARG A 49 -9.80 -17.17 0.00
C ARG A 49 -9.07 -16.28 0.99
N SER A 50 -9.82 -15.83 2.00
CA SER A 50 -9.22 -15.25 3.20
C SER A 50 -8.61 -16.39 4.02
N ASP A 51 -7.39 -16.82 3.71
CA ASP A 51 -6.68 -17.78 4.56
C ASP A 51 -6.50 -17.17 5.97
N GLN A 52 -7.37 -17.58 6.89
CA GLN A 52 -7.35 -17.18 8.30
C GLN A 52 -6.24 -17.87 9.11
N THR A 53 -5.25 -18.46 8.43
CA THR A 53 -4.32 -19.39 9.03
C THR A 53 -2.97 -18.76 9.37
N GLU A 54 -2.55 -17.67 8.73
CA GLU A 54 -1.14 -17.25 8.87
C GLU A 54 -0.91 -16.01 9.74
N MET A 55 -1.86 -15.07 9.82
CA MET A 55 -1.74 -13.88 10.68
C MET A 55 -2.71 -13.86 11.88
N THR A 56 -3.81 -14.60 11.80
CA THR A 56 -4.81 -14.76 12.87
C THR A 56 -4.50 -15.89 13.85
N ALA A 57 -3.50 -16.74 13.54
CA ALA A 57 -3.13 -17.87 14.37
C ALA A 57 -2.26 -17.53 15.59
N LEU A 58 -1.78 -16.28 15.73
CA LEU A 58 -0.93 -15.89 16.87
C LEU A 58 -1.59 -16.18 18.23
N PHE A 59 -2.93 -16.14 18.31
CA PHE A 59 -3.69 -16.43 19.53
C PHE A 59 -5.02 -17.16 19.26
N GLN A 60 -5.03 -18.21 18.42
CA GLN A 60 -6.19 -19.12 18.30
C GLN A 60 -6.27 -20.07 19.52
N ASN A 61 -6.49 -19.53 20.71
CA ASN A 61 -6.50 -20.33 21.95
C ASN A 61 -7.80 -20.21 22.76
N SER A 62 -8.74 -19.35 22.34
CA SER A 62 -9.86 -18.94 23.21
C SER A 62 -11.21 -19.56 22.83
N GLY A 63 -11.26 -20.37 21.77
CA GLY A 63 -12.45 -21.11 21.35
C GLY A 63 -13.58 -20.26 20.74
N SER A 64 -13.43 -18.93 20.66
CA SER A 64 -14.41 -18.04 20.03
C SER A 64 -13.76 -17.10 19.02
N VAL A 65 -14.27 -17.14 17.78
CA VAL A 65 -13.75 -16.38 16.63
C VAL A 65 -13.77 -14.87 16.87
N LEU A 66 -14.80 -14.37 17.57
CA LEU A 66 -14.92 -12.94 17.87
C LEU A 66 -13.83 -12.47 18.84
N TYR A 67 -13.54 -13.27 19.88
CA TYR A 67 -12.51 -12.93 20.86
C TYR A 67 -11.11 -12.96 20.23
N ASP A 68 -10.80 -14.00 19.46
CA ASP A 68 -9.50 -14.13 18.78
C ASP A 68 -9.32 -13.02 17.72
N GLY A 69 -10.39 -12.65 17.02
CA GLY A 69 -10.39 -11.51 16.10
C GLY A 69 -10.14 -10.17 16.79
N VAL A 70 -10.81 -9.91 17.91
CA VAL A 70 -10.60 -8.67 18.71
C VAL A 70 -9.18 -8.63 19.27
N LEU A 71 -8.69 -9.73 19.82
CA LEU A 71 -7.35 -9.81 20.40
C LEU A 71 -6.27 -9.58 19.34
N ASN A 72 -6.38 -10.21 18.18
CA ASN A 72 -5.42 -10.01 17.09
C ASN A 72 -5.49 -8.58 16.52
N GLY A 73 -6.69 -8.01 16.41
CA GLY A 73 -6.89 -6.61 16.03
C GLY A 73 -6.22 -5.64 17.02
N MET A 74 -6.43 -5.84 18.33
CA MET A 74 -5.80 -5.01 19.35
C MET A 74 -4.27 -5.15 19.33
N LEU A 75 -3.74 -6.36 19.16
CA LEU A 75 -2.29 -6.59 19.09
C LEU A 75 -1.67 -5.92 17.86
N CYS A 76 -2.34 -5.99 16.71
CA CYS A 76 -1.92 -5.30 15.50
C CYS A 76 -1.92 -3.77 15.69
N LEU A 77 -2.97 -3.21 16.30
CA LEU A 77 -3.00 -1.78 16.62
C LEU A 77 -1.91 -1.39 17.60
N ALA A 78 -1.66 -2.23 18.62
CA ALA A 78 -0.60 -2.00 19.60
C ALA A 78 0.80 -2.05 18.95
N SER A 79 1.06 -2.99 18.05
CA SER A 79 2.35 -3.08 17.36
C SER A 79 2.60 -1.88 16.45
N VAL A 80 1.57 -1.43 15.72
CA VAL A 80 1.64 -0.19 14.92
C VAL A 80 1.87 1.04 15.80
N ALA A 81 1.18 1.15 16.93
CA ALA A 81 1.37 2.25 17.87
C ALA A 81 2.81 2.29 18.42
N VAL A 82 3.36 1.13 18.81
CA VAL A 82 4.75 1.01 19.28
C VAL A 82 5.75 1.42 18.20
N LEU A 83 5.59 0.93 16.97
CA LEU A 83 6.45 1.31 15.85
C LEU A 83 6.37 2.82 15.56
N SER A 84 5.18 3.40 15.66
CA SER A 84 4.99 4.85 15.51
C SER A 84 5.75 5.64 16.58
N PHE A 85 5.65 5.25 17.86
CA PHE A 85 6.41 5.91 18.93
C PHE A 85 7.91 5.77 18.76
N ILE A 86 8.40 4.61 18.33
CA ILE A 86 9.83 4.40 18.02
C ILE A 86 10.28 5.38 16.94
N MET A 87 9.53 5.52 15.84
CA MET A 87 9.89 6.45 14.76
C MET A 87 9.92 7.91 15.25
N VAL A 88 8.98 8.31 16.09
CA VAL A 88 8.97 9.65 16.70
C VAL A 88 10.18 9.85 17.63
N LEU A 89 10.50 8.87 18.48
CA LEU A 89 11.67 8.94 19.36
C LEU A 89 12.97 9.05 18.56
N LEU A 90 13.14 8.24 17.51
CA LEU A 90 14.30 8.30 16.62
C LEU A 90 14.43 9.69 15.95
N ALA A 91 13.31 10.33 15.62
CA ALA A 91 13.29 11.69 15.08
C ALA A 91 13.75 12.72 16.11
N VAL A 92 13.30 12.60 17.37
CA VAL A 92 13.74 13.45 18.50
C VAL A 92 15.24 13.29 18.76
N PHE A 93 15.77 12.06 18.74
CA PHE A 93 17.20 11.77 18.87
C PHE A 93 18.03 12.14 17.63
N ARG A 94 17.43 12.80 16.63
CA ARG A 94 18.08 13.27 15.39
C ARG A 94 18.82 12.17 14.63
N MET A 95 18.39 10.92 14.72
CA MET A 95 19.01 9.77 14.04
C MET A 95 18.57 9.68 12.56
N LYS A 96 18.82 10.75 11.79
CA LYS A 96 18.37 10.90 10.40
C LYS A 96 18.83 9.75 9.50
N LYS A 97 20.07 9.27 9.69
CA LYS A 97 20.63 8.15 8.91
C LYS A 97 19.91 6.84 9.18
N PHE A 98 19.54 6.58 10.43
CA PHE A 98 18.80 5.37 10.80
C PHE A 98 17.38 5.41 10.24
N ILE A 99 16.69 6.54 10.35
CA ILE A 99 15.35 6.72 9.78
C ILE A 99 15.37 6.50 8.27
N GLN A 100 16.34 7.12 7.57
CA GLN A 100 16.48 6.97 6.13
C GLN A 100 16.79 5.51 5.74
N PHE A 101 17.69 4.85 6.45
CA PHE A 101 17.99 3.43 6.24
C PHE A 101 16.75 2.57 6.46
N TRP A 102 16.02 2.78 7.55
CA TRP A 102 14.82 2.01 7.90
C TRP A 102 13.73 2.16 6.84
N LEU A 103 13.40 3.40 6.46
CA LEU A 103 12.39 3.67 5.43
C LEU A 103 12.78 3.06 4.08
N THR A 104 14.06 3.17 3.69
CA THR A 104 14.55 2.58 2.44
C THR A 104 14.49 1.06 2.49
N ALA A 105 14.92 0.45 3.60
CA ALA A 105 14.88 -0.99 3.79
C ALA A 105 13.44 -1.53 3.79
N SER A 106 12.51 -0.85 4.48
CA SER A 106 11.08 -1.22 4.46
C SER A 106 10.48 -1.08 3.05
N CYS A 107 10.79 0.00 2.34
CA CYS A 107 10.31 0.20 0.98
C CYS A 107 10.84 -0.88 0.02
N LEU A 108 12.12 -1.22 0.10
CA LEU A 108 12.71 -2.31 -0.68
C LEU A 108 12.07 -3.65 -0.31
N MET A 109 11.92 -3.96 0.98
CA MET A 109 11.28 -5.21 1.41
C MET A 109 9.84 -5.33 0.93
N ILE A 110 9.06 -4.26 0.96
CA ILE A 110 7.68 -4.28 0.44
C ILE A 110 7.70 -4.44 -1.07
N THR A 111 8.53 -3.67 -1.79
CA THR A 111 8.60 -3.71 -3.25
C THR A 111 9.00 -5.09 -3.76
N PHE A 112 10.07 -5.69 -3.22
CA PHE A 112 10.52 -7.01 -3.65
C PHE A 112 9.67 -8.13 -3.05
N GLY A 113 9.31 -8.05 -1.77
CA GLY A 113 8.56 -9.09 -1.07
C GLY A 113 7.14 -9.24 -1.60
N VAL A 114 6.36 -8.15 -1.64
CA VAL A 114 4.97 -8.19 -2.11
C VAL A 114 4.91 -8.53 -3.60
N SER A 115 5.80 -7.96 -4.41
CA SER A 115 5.83 -8.27 -5.85
C SER A 115 6.22 -9.72 -6.09
N PHE A 116 7.21 -10.26 -5.36
CA PHE A 116 7.57 -11.68 -5.48
C PHE A 116 6.40 -12.59 -5.14
N SER A 117 5.74 -12.37 -4.00
CA SER A 117 4.58 -13.16 -3.59
C SER A 117 3.47 -13.11 -4.65
N PHE A 118 3.15 -11.92 -5.16
CA PHE A 118 2.11 -11.75 -6.18
C PHE A 118 2.46 -12.44 -7.51
N ILE A 119 3.68 -12.25 -8.00
CA ILE A 119 4.16 -12.83 -9.26
C ILE A 119 4.26 -14.35 -9.13
N TYR A 120 4.80 -14.85 -8.02
CA TYR A 120 4.88 -16.28 -7.73
C TYR A 120 3.50 -16.92 -7.77
N SER A 121 2.52 -16.39 -7.03
CA SER A 121 1.15 -16.92 -7.01
C SER A 121 0.48 -16.86 -8.39
N THR A 122 0.83 -15.88 -9.23
CA THR A 122 0.31 -15.78 -10.60
C THR A 122 0.91 -16.87 -11.52
N ILE A 123 2.22 -17.10 -11.43
CA ILE A 123 2.94 -18.08 -12.26
C ILE A 123 2.59 -19.51 -11.83
N GLU A 124 2.48 -19.75 -10.53
CA GLU A 124 2.09 -21.04 -9.97
C GLU A 124 0.71 -21.47 -10.50
N LYS A 125 -0.27 -20.56 -10.49
CA LYS A 125 -1.60 -20.80 -11.10
C LYS A 125 -1.57 -21.06 -12.60
N SER A 126 -0.55 -20.59 -13.29
CA SER A 126 -0.38 -20.81 -14.73
C SER A 126 0.20 -22.19 -15.07
N GLY A 127 0.61 -22.99 -14.08
CA GLY A 127 1.08 -24.37 -14.28
C GLY A 127 2.49 -24.51 -14.85
N ILE A 128 3.33 -23.48 -14.72
CA ILE A 128 4.73 -23.49 -15.22
C ILE A 128 5.64 -24.30 -14.28
N GLN A 129 6.54 -25.13 -14.83
CA GLN A 129 7.40 -26.04 -14.05
C GLN A 129 8.41 -25.37 -13.10
N TYR A 130 8.79 -24.10 -13.33
CA TYR A 130 9.80 -23.38 -12.54
C TYR A 130 9.28 -22.03 -12.02
N PRO A 131 8.23 -22.01 -11.17
CA PRO A 131 7.56 -20.77 -10.75
C PRO A 131 8.47 -19.88 -9.91
N TYR A 132 9.29 -20.46 -9.02
CA TYR A 132 10.20 -19.72 -8.15
C TYR A 132 11.28 -18.93 -8.92
N PHE A 133 11.95 -19.58 -9.88
CA PHE A 133 13.03 -18.94 -10.64
C PHE A 133 12.49 -17.80 -11.51
N LEU A 134 11.36 -18.05 -12.19
CA LEU A 134 10.74 -17.06 -13.07
C LEU A 134 10.18 -15.87 -12.28
N ALA A 135 9.55 -16.12 -11.13
CA ALA A 135 9.10 -15.07 -10.23
C ALA A 135 10.26 -14.22 -9.71
N ALA A 136 11.38 -14.84 -9.32
CA ALA A 136 12.56 -14.12 -8.87
C ALA A 136 13.13 -13.19 -9.96
N VAL A 137 13.27 -13.69 -11.19
CA VAL A 137 13.80 -12.90 -12.31
C VAL A 137 12.89 -11.70 -12.62
N ILE A 138 11.59 -11.91 -12.75
CA ILE A 138 10.64 -10.81 -13.03
C ILE A 138 10.65 -9.80 -11.88
N THR A 139 10.64 -10.27 -10.63
CA THR A 139 10.65 -9.38 -9.47
C THR A 139 11.92 -8.56 -9.39
N VAL A 140 13.08 -9.12 -9.75
CA VAL A 140 14.34 -8.36 -9.79
C VAL A 140 14.31 -7.28 -10.87
N ILE A 141 13.80 -7.59 -12.06
CA ILE A 141 13.65 -6.61 -13.15
C ILE A 141 12.69 -5.49 -12.73
N TYR A 142 11.52 -5.85 -12.17
CA TYR A 142 10.52 -4.90 -11.72
C TYR A 142 11.02 -4.03 -10.56
N GLY A 143 11.60 -4.66 -9.53
CA GLY A 143 12.10 -3.96 -8.34
C GLY A 143 13.28 -3.04 -8.63
N THR A 144 14.19 -3.43 -9.53
CA THR A 144 15.29 -2.56 -9.97
C THR A 144 14.77 -1.40 -10.81
N GLY A 145 13.85 -1.63 -11.75
CA GLY A 145 13.20 -0.56 -12.51
C GLY A 145 12.48 0.45 -11.60
N GLY A 146 11.73 -0.03 -10.60
CA GLY A 146 11.06 0.83 -9.62
C GLY A 146 12.03 1.64 -8.77
N TYR A 147 13.19 1.07 -8.39
CA TYR A 147 14.23 1.77 -7.63
C TYR A 147 14.89 2.91 -8.42
N PHE A 148 15.06 2.77 -9.74
CA PHE A 148 15.66 3.83 -10.57
C PHE A 148 14.68 4.96 -10.93
N VAL A 149 13.37 4.69 -10.90
CA VAL A 149 12.31 5.68 -11.19
C VAL A 149 11.85 6.42 -9.94
N SER A 150 12.01 5.83 -8.75
CA SER A 150 11.70 6.44 -7.45
C SER A 150 12.80 7.37 -6.95
#